data_AF-A0A8T4PIB5-F1
#
_entry.id   AF-A0A8T4PIB5-F1
#
_cell.length_a   1.000
_cell.length_b   1.000
_cell.length_c   1.000
_cell.angle_alpha   90.00
_cell.angle_beta   90.00
_cell.angle_gamma   90.00
#
_symmetry.space_group_name_H-M   'P 1'
#
loop_
_entity.id
_entity.type
_entity.pdbx_description
1 polymer ?
#
loop_
_entity_poly.entity_id
_entity_poly.type
_entity_poly.pdbx_seq_one_letter_code
_entity_poly.pdbx_strand_id
1 'polypeptide(L)' 'MEAQKDSKAELPETAVEINAEAGKKYSFCTCGQSKKLPYCDNSHKQYNIDTGSHYRSFKVFPKQSARMHVSSSNWEKEG' A
#
# COMPACT_ATOMS: atom_id res chain seq x y z
N MET A 1 14.05 -27.70 -18.49
CA MET A 1 12.72 -28.02 -17.93
C MET A 1 12.30 -26.81 -17.14
N GLU A 2 11.62 -25.89 -17.80
CA GLU A 2 11.10 -24.66 -17.20
C GLU A 2 9.86 -25.04 -16.39
N ALA A 3 9.99 -25.00 -15.07
CA ALA A 3 8.89 -25.32 -14.18
C ALA A 3 7.90 -24.17 -14.16
N GLN A 4 6.74 -24.43 -14.73
CA GLN A 4 5.51 -23.66 -14.63
C GLN A 4 5.19 -23.43 -13.13
N LYS A 5 5.04 -22.18 -12.68
CA LYS A 5 4.51 -21.85 -11.34
C LYS A 5 3.28 -20.95 -11.43
N ASP A 6 2.28 -21.43 -12.16
CA ASP A 6 0.89 -21.04 -11.93
C ASP A 6 0.38 -21.81 -10.71
N SER A 7 0.37 -21.23 -9.51
CA SER A 7 -0.46 -21.68 -8.37
C SER A 7 -0.31 -20.77 -7.15
N LYS A 8 -1.40 -20.04 -6.83
CA LYS A 8 -1.69 -19.29 -5.59
C LYS A 8 -0.66 -18.21 -5.23
N ALA A 9 -0.98 -16.95 -5.53
CA ALA A 9 -0.21 -15.81 -5.02
C ALA A 9 -0.24 -15.83 -3.48
N GLU A 10 0.81 -16.38 -2.87
CA GLU A 10 1.07 -16.29 -1.45
C GLU A 10 1.26 -14.79 -1.14
N LEU A 11 0.47 -14.26 -0.22
CA LEU A 11 0.54 -12.85 0.15
C LEU A 11 1.93 -12.58 0.77
N PRO A 12 2.57 -11.45 0.45
CA PRO A 12 3.81 -11.09 1.13
C PRO A 12 3.56 -10.95 2.63
N GLU A 13 4.52 -11.32 3.47
CA GLU A 13 4.41 -11.27 4.94
C GLU A 13 4.09 -9.85 5.45
N THR A 14 4.44 -8.83 4.67
CA THR A 14 4.18 -7.41 4.94
C THR A 14 2.80 -6.92 4.49
N ALA A 15 1.96 -7.81 3.95
CA ALA A 15 0.60 -7.47 3.56
C ALA A 15 -0.26 -7.14 4.79
N VAL A 16 -0.94 -6.00 4.73
CA VAL A 16 -1.87 -5.55 5.77
C VAL A 16 -3.30 -5.85 5.32
N GLU A 17 -4.08 -6.55 6.15
CA GLU A 17 -5.51 -6.74 5.93
C GLU A 17 -6.28 -5.45 6.23
N ILE A 18 -7.13 -5.04 5.28
CA ILE A 18 -7.98 -3.87 5.37
C ILE A 18 -9.43 -4.28 5.11
N ASN A 19 -10.30 -3.94 6.06
CA ASN A 19 -11.75 -3.99 5.89
C ASN A 19 -12.19 -2.71 5.19
N ALA A 20 -12.28 -2.76 3.85
CA ALA A 20 -12.70 -1.62 3.05
C ALA A 20 -14.24 -1.58 3.00
N GLU A 21 -14.84 -0.44 3.35
CA GLU A 21 -16.28 -0.25 3.35
C GLU A 21 -16.75 0.45 2.07
N ALA A 22 -17.91 0.05 1.56
CA ALA A 22 -18.54 0.67 0.40
C ALA A 22 -18.74 2.18 0.61
N GLY A 23 -18.40 2.97 -0.41
CA GLY A 23 -18.59 4.42 -0.41
C GLY A 23 -17.58 5.21 0.43
N LYS A 24 -16.68 4.54 1.18
CA LYS A 24 -15.59 5.23 1.88
C LYS A 24 -14.39 5.45 0.96
N LYS A 25 -13.66 6.53 1.20
CA LYS A 25 -12.40 6.83 0.50
C LYS A 25 -11.23 6.39 1.36
N TYR A 26 -10.40 5.52 0.81
CA TYR A 26 -9.14 5.12 1.41
C TYR A 26 -7.98 5.77 0.65
N SER A 27 -6.94 6.17 1.37
CA SER A 27 -5.73 6.74 0.79
C SER A 27 -4.52 6.03 1.38
N PHE A 28 -3.83 5.26 0.54
CA PHE A 28 -2.69 4.44 0.91
C PHE A 28 -1.37 5.15 0.63
N CYS A 29 -0.40 4.93 1.50
CA CYS A 29 0.94 5.48 1.37
C CYS A 29 1.71 4.74 0.27
N THR A 30 2.43 5.47 -0.58
CA THR A 30 3.30 4.86 -1.59
C THR A 30 4.78 5.19 -1.34
N CYS A 31 5.10 6.12 -0.42
CA CYS A 31 6.47 6.59 -0.19
C CYS A 31 7.18 5.93 1.00
N GLY A 32 6.49 5.12 1.81
CA GLY A 32 7.05 4.49 3.02
C GLY A 32 7.17 5.38 4.25
N GLN A 33 7.18 6.71 4.08
CA GLN A 33 7.43 7.65 5.19
C GLN A 33 6.25 7.91 6.13
N SER A 34 5.13 7.22 5.96
CA SER A 34 3.95 7.48 6.78
C SER A 34 4.09 6.89 8.17
N LYS A 35 3.66 7.62 9.21
CA LYS A 35 3.56 7.07 10.57
C LYS A 35 2.33 6.19 10.78
N LYS A 36 1.44 6.13 9.78
CA LYS A 36 0.15 5.43 9.84
C LYS A 36 0.00 4.43 8.70
N LEU A 37 1.10 3.77 8.30
CA LEU A 37 1.06 2.70 7.31
C LEU A 37 -0.05 1.70 7.65
N PRO A 38 -0.85 1.25 6.66
CA PRO A 38 -0.68 1.46 5.22
C PRO A 38 -1.27 2.77 4.67
N TYR A 39 -1.87 3.60 5.51
CA TYR A 39 -2.53 4.84 5.11
C TYR A 39 -1.54 5.99 4.88
N CYS A 40 -1.94 6.94 4.04
CA CYS A 40 -1.18 8.15 3.79
C CYS A 40 -1.56 9.25 4.79
N ASP A 41 -0.56 9.80 5.49
CA ASP A 41 -0.65 10.93 6.43
C ASP A 41 -0.10 12.25 5.86
N ASN A 42 0.24 12.29 4.56
CA ASN A 42 0.89 13.40 3.84
C ASN A 42 2.40 13.55 4.07
N SER A 43 3.06 12.63 4.78
CA SER A 43 4.53 12.66 4.95
C SER A 43 5.30 12.62 3.62
N HIS A 44 4.68 12.10 2.54
CA HIS A 44 5.26 12.16 1.19
C HIS A 44 5.55 13.58 0.70
N LYS A 45 4.83 14.61 1.19
CA LYS A 45 5.06 15.99 0.75
C LYS A 45 6.44 16.48 1.14
N GLN A 46 6.80 16.29 2.41
CA GLN A 46 8.12 16.68 2.91
C GLN A 46 9.20 15.83 2.25
N TYR A 47 8.99 14.50 2.19
CA TYR A 47 9.93 13.59 1.54
C TYR A 47 10.19 13.94 0.06
N ASN A 48 9.16 14.36 -0.68
CA ASN A 48 9.31 14.83 -2.07
C ASN A 48 10.15 16.10 -2.18
N ILE A 49 10.04 17.03 -1.22
CA ILE A 49 10.87 18.24 -1.17
C ILE A 49 12.33 17.85 -0.90
N ASP A 50 12.54 16.97 0.08
CA ASP A 50 13.89 16.62 0.55
C ASP A 50 14.68 15.79 -0.49
N THR A 51 13.98 14.95 -1.26
CA THR A 51 14.62 13.99 -2.18
C THR A 51 14.43 14.30 -3.66
N GLY A 52 13.60 15.30 -4.00
CA GLY A 52 13.17 15.53 -5.39
C GLY A 52 12.23 14.45 -5.94
N SER A 53 11.70 13.57 -5.09
CA SER A 53 10.73 12.54 -5.48
C SER A 53 9.35 13.14 -5.79
N HIS A 54 8.48 12.35 -6.42
CA HIS A 54 7.12 12.76 -6.79
C HIS A 54 6.04 11.77 -6.33
N TYR A 55 6.20 11.20 -5.13
CA TYR A 55 5.23 10.26 -4.59
C TYR A 55 3.86 10.90 -4.39
N ARG A 56 2.80 10.12 -4.66
CA ARG A 56 1.40 10.49 -4.44
C ARG A 56 0.66 9.32 -3.78
N SER A 57 -0.34 9.63 -2.97
CA SER A 57 -1.17 8.60 -2.35
C SER A 57 -1.99 7.83 -3.38
N PHE A 58 -2.09 6.52 -3.18
CA PHE A 58 -2.98 5.65 -3.95
C PHE A 58 -4.39 5.71 -3.34
N LYS A 59 -5.39 6.11 -4.13
CA LYS A 59 -6.76 6.32 -3.64
C LYS A 59 -7.66 5.18 -4.08
N VAL A 60 -8.39 4.60 -3.14
CA VAL A 60 -9.36 3.54 -3.39
C VAL A 60 -10.74 4.01 -2.95
N PHE A 61 -11.73 3.74 -3.80
CA PHE A 61 -13.14 4.07 -3.60
C PHE A 61 -13.95 2.79 -3.80
N PRO A 62 -14.08 1.93 -2.77
CA PRO A 62 -14.80 0.68 -2.89
C PRO A 62 -16.27 0.94 -3.20
N LYS A 63 -16.80 0.27 -4.23
CA LYS A 63 -18.24 0.26 -4.50
C LYS A 63 -18.99 -0.72 -3.59
N GLN A 64 -18.29 -1.71 -3.05
CA GLN A 64 -18.82 -2.74 -2.17
C GLN A 64 -17.82 -2.96 -1.02
N SER A 65 -18.32 -3.39 0.13
CA SER A 65 -17.47 -3.70 1.26
C SER A 65 -16.68 -4.99 0.99
N ALA A 66 -15.37 -4.95 1.16
CA ALA A 66 -14.49 -6.07 0.87
C ALA A 66 -13.32 -6.13 1.86
N ARG A 67 -12.87 -7.35 2.14
CA ARG A 67 -11.58 -7.58 2.79
C ARG A 67 -10.51 -7.63 1.72
N MET A 68 -9.54 -6.74 1.82
CA MET A 68 -8.43 -6.67 0.89
C MET A 68 -7.11 -6.66 1.65
N HIS A 69 -6.13 -7.36 1.10
CA HIS A 69 -4.75 -7.23 1.54
C HIS A 69 -4.07 -6.19 0.69
N VAL A 70 -3.38 -5.25 1.33
CA VAL A 70 -2.54 -4.26 0.65
C VAL A 70 -1.11 -4.43 1.07
N SER A 71 -0.20 -4.27 0.11
CA SER A 71 1.23 -4.24 0.35
C SER A 71 1.88 -3.18 -0.53
N SER A 72 3.07 -2.75 -0.12
CA SER A 72 3.97 -1.92 -0.91
C SER A 72 5.38 -2.25 -0.48
N SER A 73 6.31 -2.36 -1.44
CA SER A 73 7.72 -2.59 -1.14
C SER A 73 8.33 -1.49 -0.27
N ASN A 74 7.76 -0.28 -0.34
CA ASN A 74 8.20 0.84 0.50
C ASN A 74 7.72 0.74 1.96
N TRP A 75 6.96 -0.28 2.35
CA TRP A 75 6.50 -0.50 3.74
C TRP A 75 7.29 -1.59 4.46
N GLU A 76 8.19 -2.26 3.76
CA GLU A 76 9.09 -3.24 4.33
C GLU A 76 9.96 -2.52 5.36
N LYS A 77 9.95 -2.98 6.61
CA LYS A 77 10.90 -2.48 7.61
C LYS A 77 12.28 -2.93 7.13
N GLU A 78 13.18 -1.99 6.84
CA GLU A 78 14.59 -2.31 6.74
C GLU A 78 14.98 -3.07 8.01
N GLY A 79 15.50 -4.28 7.81
CA GLY A 79 16.22 -5.04 8.84
C GLY A 79 17.64 -4.54 8.92
#